data_AF-A0A7Y0MD28-F1
#
_entry.id   AF-A0A7Y0MD28-F1
#
_cell.length_a   1.000
_cell.length_b   1.000
_cell.length_c   1.000
_cell.angle_alpha   90.00
_cell.angle_beta   90.00
_cell.angle_gamma   90.00
#
_symmetry.space_group_name_H-M   'P 1'
#
loop_
_entity.id
_entity.type
_entity.pdbx_description
1 polymer ?
#
loop_
_entity_poly.entity_id
_entity_poly.type
_entity_poly.pdbx_seq_one_letter_code
_entity_poly.pdbx_strand_id
1 'polypeptide(L)'
;MDEHVSVDVRDLRAQAARLEEHANPGLQQSLLHAVQDAELLPGWYEDWVISEQERWQRLRLSVLERLAKQFLLLGRIDPAMEAARAATTIEPLRESAQRLLLQCYLAEGNNAEALRAYQSFRIRLRQEFGVAPSAIISDLISSLLEGSDGEQQLGRSGGRG
;
A
#
# COMPACT_ATOMS: atom_id res chain seq x y z
N MET A 1 -11.71 12.25 23.66
CA MET A 1 -11.38 11.07 24.48
C MET A 1 -10.53 10.20 23.59
N ASP A 2 -9.22 10.35 23.69
CA ASP A 2 -8.26 9.63 22.86
C ASP A 2 -8.13 8.20 23.39
N GLU A 3 -8.84 7.29 22.76
CA GLU A 3 -8.65 5.85 22.96
C GLU A 3 -7.35 5.46 22.24
N HIS A 4 -6.22 5.73 22.88
CA HIS A 4 -4.94 5.20 22.44
C HIS A 4 -4.98 3.68 22.62
N VAL A 5 -5.36 2.97 21.55
CA VAL A 5 -5.24 1.52 21.44
C VAL A 5 -3.76 1.17 21.56
N SER A 6 -3.34 0.80 22.77
CA SER A 6 -1.99 0.31 23.05
C SER A 6 -1.88 -1.09 22.44
N VAL A 7 -1.26 -1.17 21.26
CA VAL A 7 -0.95 -2.46 20.64
C VAL A 7 0.36 -2.98 21.20
N ASP A 8 0.31 -4.10 21.92
CA ASP A 8 1.53 -4.81 22.30
C ASP A 8 2.24 -5.33 21.04
N VAL A 9 3.51 -4.97 20.89
CA VAL A 9 4.38 -5.40 19.78
C VAL A 9 4.40 -6.93 19.61
N ARG A 10 4.29 -7.68 20.72
CA ARG A 10 4.23 -9.15 20.72
C ARG A 10 2.92 -9.66 20.15
N ASP A 11 1.80 -9.03 20.53
CA ASP A 11 0.48 -9.39 20.03
C ASP A 11 0.34 -9.05 18.54
N LEU A 12 0.88 -7.91 18.10
CA LEU A 12 0.91 -7.56 16.68
C LEU A 12 1.69 -8.59 15.86
N ARG A 13 2.84 -9.05 16.36
CA ARG A 13 3.67 -10.05 15.67
C ARG A 13 2.94 -11.40 15.55
N ALA A 14 2.25 -11.82 16.62
CA ALA A 14 1.45 -13.04 16.63
C ALA A 14 0.22 -12.95 15.71
N GLN A 15 -0.48 -11.81 15.70
CA GLN A 15 -1.62 -11.57 14.83
C GLN A 15 -1.21 -11.47 13.36
N ALA A 16 -0.07 -10.82 13.08
CA ALA A 16 0.51 -10.81 11.75
C ALA A 16 0.76 -12.24 11.27
N ALA A 17 1.44 -13.08 12.05
CA ALA A 17 1.69 -14.47 11.68
C ALA A 17 0.39 -15.25 11.36
N ARG A 18 -0.70 -14.99 12.07
CA ARG A 18 -2.01 -15.65 11.89
C ARG A 18 -2.81 -15.16 10.68
N LEU A 19 -2.45 -14.03 10.05
CA LEU A 19 -3.13 -13.55 8.83
C LEU A 19 -3.07 -14.55 7.66
N GLU A 20 -2.20 -15.54 7.72
CA GLU A 20 -2.06 -16.59 6.70
C GLU A 20 -2.99 -17.79 6.90
N GLU A 21 -3.50 -18.04 8.10
CA GLU A 21 -4.23 -19.28 8.40
C GLU A 21 -5.75 -19.14 8.32
N HIS A 22 -6.34 -18.00 8.71
CA HIS A 22 -7.79 -17.78 8.65
C HIS A 22 -8.11 -16.31 8.35
N ALA A 23 -8.68 -16.03 7.18
CA ALA A 23 -9.16 -14.69 6.82
C ALA A 23 -10.42 -14.35 7.65
N ASN A 24 -10.25 -13.69 8.79
CA ASN A 24 -11.35 -13.08 9.54
C ASN A 24 -11.42 -11.58 9.20
N PRO A 25 -12.42 -11.14 8.43
CA PRO A 25 -12.54 -9.74 7.99
C PRO A 25 -12.66 -8.73 9.14
N GLY A 26 -13.26 -9.12 10.27
CA GLY A 26 -13.40 -8.27 11.45
C GLY A 26 -12.07 -8.03 12.15
N LEU A 27 -11.28 -9.10 12.34
CA LEU A 27 -9.94 -8.99 12.93
C LEU A 27 -8.99 -8.16 12.04
N GLN A 28 -9.09 -8.31 10.72
CA GLN A 28 -8.28 -7.53 9.77
C GLN A 28 -8.58 -6.03 9.84
N GLN A 29 -9.86 -5.65 9.96
CA GLN A 29 -10.26 -4.24 10.07
C GLN A 29 -9.81 -3.64 11.40
N SER A 30 -10.02 -4.33 12.52
CA SER A 30 -9.54 -3.86 13.82
C SER A 30 -8.02 -3.73 13.85
N LEU A 31 -7.30 -4.69 13.24
CA LEU A 31 -5.85 -4.64 13.14
C LEU A 31 -5.38 -3.43 12.32
N LEU A 32 -6.03 -3.13 11.19
CA LEU A 32 -5.73 -1.95 10.37
C LEU A 32 -5.83 -0.66 11.19
N HIS A 33 -6.95 -0.43 11.87
CA HIS A 33 -7.13 0.73 12.72
C HIS A 33 -6.07 0.83 13.82
N ALA A 34 -5.68 -0.30 14.38
CA ALA A 34 -4.68 -0.36 15.44
C ALA A 34 -3.25 -0.05 14.96
N VAL A 35 -2.91 -0.28 13.68
CA VAL A 35 -1.56 -0.05 13.15
C VAL A 35 -1.39 1.19 12.29
N GLN A 36 -2.47 1.76 11.74
CA GLN A 36 -2.34 2.85 10.78
C GLN A 36 -1.72 4.12 11.38
N ASP A 37 -2.05 4.47 12.62
CA ASP A 37 -1.61 5.71 13.28
C ASP A 37 -0.74 5.46 14.53
N ALA A 38 -0.37 4.20 14.82
CA ALA A 38 0.30 3.85 16.07
C ALA A 38 1.79 4.26 16.12
N GLU A 39 2.10 5.30 16.89
CA GLU A 39 3.47 5.71 17.20
C GLU A 39 3.97 5.09 18.52
N LEU A 40 5.20 4.57 18.52
CA LEU A 40 5.81 4.02 19.73
C LEU A 40 6.61 5.11 20.44
N LEU A 41 6.20 5.45 21.67
CA LEU A 41 6.92 6.38 22.56
C LEU A 41 7.32 7.71 21.87
N PRO A 42 6.38 8.48 21.31
CA PRO A 42 6.71 9.76 20.69
C PRO A 42 7.34 10.70 21.73
N GLY A 43 8.42 11.41 21.34
CA GLY A 43 9.14 12.37 22.19
C GLY A 43 10.28 11.80 23.04
N TRP A 44 10.60 10.52 22.89
CA TRP A 44 11.72 9.86 23.57
C TRP A 44 12.87 9.60 22.60
N TYR A 45 14.10 9.96 22.99
CA TYR A 45 15.28 9.99 22.11
C TYR A 45 16.48 9.19 22.64
N GLU A 46 16.25 8.25 23.56
CA GLU A 46 17.31 7.36 24.04
C GLU A 46 17.65 6.33 22.94
N ASP A 47 18.93 5.97 22.77
CA ASP A 47 19.38 5.10 21.65
C ASP A 47 18.63 3.76 21.57
N TRP A 48 18.31 3.18 22.72
CA TRP A 48 17.52 1.94 22.79
C TRP A 48 16.06 2.16 22.37
N VAL A 49 15.49 3.34 22.61
CA VAL A 49 14.14 3.72 22.18
C VAL A 49 14.10 3.93 20.67
N ILE A 50 15.07 4.64 20.10
CA ILE A 50 15.16 4.87 18.65
C ILE A 50 15.21 3.52 17.92
N SER A 51 16.05 2.61 18.40
CA SER A 51 16.18 1.26 17.84
C SER A 51 14.87 0.47 17.88
N GLU A 52 14.09 0.62 18.95
CA GLU A 52 12.80 -0.06 19.11
C GLU A 52 11.69 0.59 18.28
N GLN A 53 11.70 1.93 18.15
CA GLN A 53 10.83 2.68 17.23
C GLN A 53 11.04 2.25 15.78
N GLU A 54 12.29 2.08 15.33
CA GLU A 54 12.57 1.57 13.99
C GLU A 54 12.06 0.13 13.79
N ARG A 55 12.27 -0.74 14.79
CA ARG A 55 11.75 -2.12 14.75
C ARG A 55 10.22 -2.13 14.67
N TRP A 56 9.58 -1.25 15.43
CA TRP A 56 8.13 -1.07 15.41
C TRP A 56 7.63 -0.58 14.05
N GLN A 57 8.25 0.45 13.48
CA GLN A 57 7.90 0.95 12.14
C GLN A 57 8.04 -0.14 11.08
N ARG A 58 9.12 -0.94 11.11
CA ARG A 58 9.31 -2.08 10.18
C ARG A 58 8.20 -3.13 10.34
N LEU A 59 7.78 -3.43 11.57
CA LEU A 59 6.69 -4.36 11.83
C LEU A 59 5.35 -3.82 11.32
N ARG A 60 5.01 -2.57 11.65
CA ARG A 60 3.80 -1.88 11.16
C ARG A 60 3.73 -1.91 9.64
N LEU A 61 4.81 -1.55 8.98
CA LEU A 61 4.91 -1.57 7.52
C LEU A 61 4.61 -2.96 6.96
N SER A 62 5.23 -4.01 7.52
CA SER A 62 4.97 -5.39 7.10
C SER A 62 3.53 -5.82 7.29
N VAL A 63 2.88 -5.43 8.40
CA VAL A 63 1.47 -5.76 8.68
C VAL A 63 0.55 -5.06 7.70
N LEU A 64 0.76 -3.76 7.45
CA LEU A 64 -0.02 -2.96 6.51
C LEU A 64 0.05 -3.53 5.09
N GLU A 65 1.24 -3.93 4.62
CA GLU A 65 1.40 -4.56 3.30
C GLU A 65 0.63 -5.88 3.19
N ARG A 66 0.62 -6.68 4.26
CA ARG A 66 -0.11 -7.96 4.30
C ARG A 66 -1.61 -7.72 4.32
N LEU A 67 -2.09 -6.75 5.12
CA LEU A 67 -3.51 -6.36 5.15
C LEU A 67 -3.97 -5.85 3.79
N ALA A 68 -3.24 -4.93 3.17
CA ALA A 68 -3.55 -4.41 1.84
C ALA A 68 -3.65 -5.55 0.80
N LYS A 69 -2.69 -6.48 0.81
CA LYS A 69 -2.72 -7.65 -0.08
C LYS A 69 -3.95 -8.54 0.17
N GLN A 70 -4.28 -8.82 1.43
CA GLN A 70 -5.44 -9.65 1.78
C GLN A 70 -6.76 -8.99 1.39
N PHE A 71 -6.91 -7.68 1.66
CA PHE A 71 -8.11 -6.94 1.28
C PHE A 71 -8.29 -6.88 -0.24
N LEU A 72 -7.20 -6.70 -1.00
CA LEU A 72 -7.23 -6.80 -2.48
C LEU A 72 -7.69 -8.17 -2.95
N LEU A 73 -7.16 -9.26 -2.37
CA LEU A 73 -7.57 -10.63 -2.71
C LEU A 73 -9.06 -10.88 -2.41
N LEU A 74 -9.60 -10.24 -1.38
CA LEU A 74 -11.02 -10.31 -1.01
C LEU A 74 -11.90 -9.31 -1.77
N GLY A 75 -11.35 -8.49 -2.68
CA GLY A 75 -12.08 -7.45 -3.41
C GLY A 75 -12.54 -6.27 -2.53
N ARG A 76 -12.02 -6.14 -1.31
CA ARG A 76 -12.35 -5.04 -0.39
C ARG A 76 -11.39 -3.86 -0.66
N ILE A 77 -11.73 -3.03 -1.65
CA ILE A 77 -10.80 -2.01 -2.16
C ILE A 77 -10.55 -0.89 -1.14
N ASP A 78 -11.59 -0.38 -0.47
CA ASP A 78 -11.45 0.72 0.50
C ASP A 78 -10.43 0.43 1.63
N PRO A 79 -10.54 -0.68 2.40
CA PRO A 79 -9.56 -0.97 3.44
C PRO A 79 -8.19 -1.38 2.87
N ALA A 80 -8.14 -1.91 1.63
CA ALA A 80 -6.86 -2.15 0.97
C ALA A 80 -6.12 -0.83 0.67
N MET A 81 -6.86 0.16 0.17
CA MET A 81 -6.35 1.50 -0.12
C MET A 81 -5.87 2.20 1.15
N GLU A 82 -6.65 2.12 2.24
CA GLU A 82 -6.28 2.66 3.56
C GLU A 82 -4.96 2.04 4.05
N ALA A 83 -4.86 0.71 4.03
CA ALA A 83 -3.64 0.00 4.43
C ALA A 83 -2.43 0.34 3.55
N ALA A 84 -2.61 0.38 2.22
CA ALA A 84 -1.54 0.71 1.29
C ALA A 84 -1.05 2.16 1.44
N ARG A 85 -1.97 3.12 1.65
CA ARG A 85 -1.61 4.53 1.92
C ARG A 85 -0.80 4.65 3.20
N ALA A 86 -1.26 4.04 4.29
CA ALA A 86 -0.53 4.04 5.55
C ALA A 86 0.89 3.46 5.38
N ALA A 87 1.05 2.36 4.64
CA ALA A 87 2.36 1.79 4.32
C ALA A 87 3.25 2.77 3.52
N THR A 88 2.70 3.46 2.51
CA THR A 88 3.44 4.46 1.73
C THR A 88 3.77 5.73 2.50
N THR A 89 3.02 6.06 3.56
CA THR A 89 3.34 7.18 4.46
C THR A 89 4.54 6.83 5.34
N ILE A 90 4.62 5.58 5.82
CA ILE A 90 5.77 5.11 6.63
C ILE A 90 7.04 5.06 5.78
N GLU A 91 6.97 4.45 4.59
CA GLU A 91 8.13 4.32 3.71
C GLU A 91 7.75 4.69 2.26
N PRO A 92 7.89 5.97 1.86
CA PRO A 92 7.47 6.46 0.54
C PRO A 92 8.22 5.82 -0.63
N LEU A 93 9.45 5.33 -0.41
CA LEU A 93 10.28 4.78 -1.49
C LEU A 93 10.20 3.26 -1.61
N ARG A 94 9.43 2.59 -0.75
CA ARG A 94 9.28 1.13 -0.77
C ARG A 94 8.35 0.67 -1.90
N GLU A 95 8.95 0.01 -2.88
CA GLU A 95 8.25 -0.50 -4.06
C GLU A 95 7.06 -1.42 -3.73
N SER A 96 7.17 -2.29 -2.73
CA SER A 96 6.08 -3.21 -2.39
C SER A 96 4.82 -2.48 -1.91
N ALA A 97 4.96 -1.40 -1.13
CA ALA A 97 3.85 -0.57 -0.69
C ALA A 97 3.25 0.24 -1.84
N GLN A 98 4.11 0.85 -2.68
CA GLN A 98 3.69 1.60 -3.86
C GLN A 98 2.94 0.71 -4.86
N ARG A 99 3.42 -0.52 -5.08
CA ARG A 99 2.76 -1.51 -5.93
C ARG A 99 1.35 -1.84 -5.44
N LEU A 100 1.17 -2.04 -4.13
CA LEU A 100 -0.15 -2.31 -3.55
C LEU A 100 -1.10 -1.12 -3.74
N LEU A 101 -0.61 0.11 -3.57
CA LEU A 101 -1.41 1.31 -3.80
C LEU A 101 -1.86 1.43 -5.26
N LEU A 102 -0.96 1.17 -6.22
CA LEU A 102 -1.30 1.15 -7.65
C LEU A 102 -2.32 0.06 -7.97
N GLN A 103 -2.16 -1.14 -7.41
CA GLN A 103 -3.13 -2.23 -7.58
C GLN A 103 -4.51 -1.86 -7.04
N CYS A 104 -4.59 -1.10 -5.93
CA CYS A 104 -5.86 -0.62 -5.41
C CYS A 104 -6.55 0.35 -6.39
N TYR A 105 -5.82 1.34 -6.92
CA TYR A 105 -6.40 2.27 -7.90
C TYR A 105 -6.87 1.56 -9.17
N LEU A 106 -6.08 0.61 -9.67
CA LEU A 106 -6.47 -0.17 -10.85
C LEU A 106 -7.69 -1.05 -10.59
N ALA A 107 -7.79 -1.67 -9.41
CA ALA A 107 -8.94 -2.48 -9.02
C ALA A 107 -10.22 -1.64 -8.82
N GLU A 108 -10.08 -0.38 -8.42
CA GLU A 108 -11.18 0.61 -8.37
C GLU A 108 -11.59 1.11 -9.77
N GLY A 109 -10.76 0.89 -10.80
CA GLY A 109 -10.91 1.48 -12.13
C GLY A 109 -10.43 2.95 -12.21
N ASN A 110 -9.76 3.44 -11.17
CA ASN A 110 -9.26 4.81 -11.08
C ASN A 110 -7.88 4.96 -11.74
N ASN A 111 -7.87 4.82 -13.06
CA ASN A 111 -6.68 4.84 -13.89
C ASN A 111 -5.89 6.16 -13.79
N ALA A 112 -6.58 7.28 -13.61
CA ALA A 112 -5.96 8.60 -13.48
C ALA A 112 -5.11 8.70 -12.20
N GLU A 113 -5.62 8.23 -11.07
CA GLU A 113 -4.87 8.22 -9.82
C GLU A 113 -3.73 7.20 -9.83
N ALA A 114 -3.91 6.03 -10.48
CA ALA A 114 -2.82 5.07 -10.68
C ALA A 114 -1.63 5.72 -11.43
N LEU A 115 -1.91 6.41 -12.54
CA LEU A 115 -0.90 7.14 -13.30
C LEU A 115 -0.24 8.24 -12.47
N ARG A 116 -1.03 9.05 -11.76
CA ARG A 116 -0.50 10.14 -10.91
C ARG A 116 0.42 9.61 -9.81
N ALA A 117 0.02 8.53 -9.13
CA ALA A 117 0.80 7.92 -8.07
C ALA A 117 2.13 7.34 -8.62
N TYR A 118 2.09 6.63 -9.76
CA TYR A 118 3.30 6.12 -10.40
C TYR A 118 4.28 7.23 -10.80
N GLN A 119 3.78 8.32 -11.40
CA GLN A 119 4.63 9.45 -11.79
C GLN A 119 5.30 10.10 -10.58
N SER A 120 4.54 10.32 -9.51
CA SER A 120 5.05 10.89 -8.26
C SER A 120 6.13 9.99 -7.65
N PHE A 121 5.90 8.67 -7.63
CA PHE A 121 6.87 7.70 -7.13
C PHE A 121 8.15 7.67 -7.96
N ARG A 122 8.02 7.65 -9.30
CA ARG A 122 9.14 7.68 -10.24
C ARG A 122 10.02 8.92 -10.07
N ILE A 123 9.41 10.09 -9.87
CA ILE A 123 10.13 11.34 -9.62
C ILE A 123 10.93 11.23 -8.31
N ARG A 124 10.31 10.77 -7.22
CA ARG A 124 10.99 10.61 -5.92
C ARG A 124 12.15 9.63 -5.98
N LEU A 125 11.95 8.44 -6.56
CA LEU A 125 13.03 7.44 -6.75
C LEU A 125 14.22 8.02 -7.50
N ARG A 126 13.95 8.78 -8.57
CA ARG A 126 15.00 9.40 -9.37
C ARG A 126 15.75 10.50 -8.61
N GLN A 127 15.04 11.28 -7.79
CA GLN A 127 15.64 12.34 -6.98
C GLN A 127 16.54 11.77 -5.87
N GLU A 128 16.08 10.73 -5.18
CA GLU A 128 16.78 10.17 -4.01
C GLU A 128 17.89 9.19 -4.40
N PHE A 129 17.65 8.36 -5.42
CA PHE A 129 18.56 7.26 -5.77
C PHE A 129 19.05 7.29 -7.23
N GLY A 130 18.52 8.19 -8.08
CA GLY A 130 18.90 8.24 -9.50
C GLY A 130 18.40 7.06 -10.34
N VAL A 131 17.51 6.23 -9.79
CA VAL A 131 17.00 5.01 -10.45
C VAL A 131 15.55 5.16 -10.90
N ALA A 132 15.13 4.28 -11.80
CA ALA A 132 13.74 4.14 -12.22
C ALA A 132 13.01 3.08 -11.37
N PRO A 133 11.66 3.09 -11.31
CA PRO A 133 10.88 2.01 -10.72
C PRO A 133 11.18 0.67 -11.40
N SER A 134 11.07 -0.43 -10.65
CA SER A 134 11.23 -1.78 -11.19
C SER A 134 10.25 -2.09 -12.33
N ALA A 135 10.59 -3.14 -13.09
CA ALA A 135 9.73 -3.68 -14.15
C ALA A 135 8.34 -4.05 -13.60
N ILE A 136 8.26 -4.68 -12.42
CA ILE A 136 7.00 -5.09 -11.80
C ILE A 136 6.02 -3.91 -11.66
N ILE A 137 6.51 -2.73 -11.25
CA ILE A 137 5.68 -1.53 -11.12
C ILE A 137 5.41 -0.89 -12.48
N SER A 138 6.41 -0.84 -13.34
CA SER A 138 6.27 -0.21 -14.66
C SER A 138 5.29 -0.97 -15.55
N ASP A 139 5.30 -2.30 -15.51
CA ASP A 139 4.42 -3.18 -16.29
C ASP A 139 2.95 -3.00 -15.90
N LEU A 140 2.65 -2.78 -14.61
CA LEU A 140 1.28 -2.48 -14.14
C LEU A 140 0.70 -1.24 -14.83
N ILE A 141 1.53 -0.25 -15.14
CA ILE A 141 1.10 1.00 -15.78
C ILE A 141 1.12 0.88 -17.30
N SER A 142 2.08 0.16 -17.87
CA SER A 142 2.14 -0.08 -19.31
C SER A 142 0.87 -0.77 -19.82
N SER A 143 0.39 -1.80 -19.11
CA SER A 143 -0.84 -2.50 -19.48
C SER A 143 -2.09 -1.60 -19.50
N LEU A 144 -2.11 -0.54 -18.68
CA LEU A 144 -3.20 0.43 -18.68
C LEU A 144 -3.21 1.29 -19.96
N LEU A 145 -2.03 1.74 -20.40
CA LEU A 145 -1.91 2.58 -21.59
C LEU A 145 -2.26 1.79 -22.86
N GLU A 146 -1.82 0.54 -22.95
CA GLU A 146 -2.11 -0.36 -24.08
C GLU A 146 -3.62 -0.68 -24.20
N GLY A 147 -4.34 -0.82 -23.07
CA GLY A 147 -5.78 -1.05 -23.05
C GLY A 147 -6.60 0.14 -23.57
N SER A 148 -6.15 1.37 -23.29
CA SER A 148 -6.85 2.60 -23.72
C SER A 148 -6.74 2.90 -25.23
N ASP A 149 -5.69 2.39 -25.89
CA ASP A 149 -5.47 2.56 -27.33
C ASP A 149 -6.29 1.56 -28.17
N GLY A 150 -6.58 0.37 -27.63
CA GLY A 150 -7.39 -0.65 -28.31
C GLY A 150 -8.87 -0.28 -28.47
N GLU A 151 -9.48 0.35 -27.46
CA GLU A 151 -10.89 0.78 -27.50
C GLU A 151 -11.11 1.94 -28.48
N GLN A 152 -10.12 2.84 -28.62
CA GLN A 152 -10.20 3.99 -29.54
C GLN A 152 -10.07 3.58 -31.03
N GLN A 153 -9.40 2.46 -31.32
CA GLN A 153 -9.22 1.96 -32.68
C GLN A 153 -10.48 1.24 -33.23
N LEU A 154 -11.23 0.55 -32.37
CA LEU A 154 -12.46 -0.18 -32.74
C LEU A 154 -13.64 0.75 -33.07
N GLY A 155 -13.73 1.93 -32.44
CA GLY A 155 -14.76 2.93 -32.73
C GLY A 155 -14.60 3.67 -34.07
N ARG A 156 -13.41 3.65 -34.68
CA ARG A 156 -13.12 4.36 -35.94
C ARG A 156 -13.40 3.54 -37.21
N SER A 157 -13.66 2.24 -37.09
CA SER A 157 -13.84 1.35 -38.25
C SER A 157 -15.30 1.20 -38.72
N GLY A 158 -16.29 1.82 -38.05
CA GLY A 158 -17.72 1.62 -38.34
C GLY A 158 -18.39 2.62 -39.28
N GLY A 159 -17.66 3.60 -39.83
CA GLY A 159 -18.25 4.74 -40.55
C GLY A 159 -17.93 4.78 -42.05
N ARG A 160 -18.21 3.72 -42.81
CA ARG A 160 -18.31 3.78 -44.29
C ARG A 160 -19.23 2.66 -44.78
N GLY A 161 -20.45 3.03 -45.18
CA GLY A 161 -21.44 2.17 -45.82
C GLY A 161 -22.69 2.97 -46.10
#